data_AF-A0A426YCH6-F1
#
_entry.id   AF-A0A426YCH6-F1
#
_cell.length_a   1.000
_cell.length_b   1.000
_cell.length_c   1.000
_cell.angle_alpha   90.00
_cell.angle_beta   90.00
_cell.angle_gamma   90.00
#
_symmetry.space_group_name_H-M   'P 1'
#
loop_
_entity.id
_entity.type
_entity.pdbx_description
1 polymer ?
#
loop_
_entity_poly.entity_id
_entity_poly.type
_entity_poly.pdbx_seq_one_letter_code
_entity_poly.pdbx_strand_id
1 'polypeptide(L)'
;MKNLVSLRHLTAADQLISGIAEIGRLSCLQRLHVFEVRTQAGYTIRELRDLNELRGSLYVRNLENVESKNKAGATYPSWLKTQWLTDLNIVFLSGCRRWESLPPLAQLPSLKVLWIQGMDATKSIGRELLGPGGEVFRRLEELVLDDMPELREFLGDRRFFPRLRSVVIKDCNKLKTLPPLPSNLTELTVLDHGFWMPYFDDTGTAPVGSVVSSLCVYNCPVLIAGFCVSLKEEDSLSSLQTLSIDDISLLTGLTASKNLACLQNLEIHSCLKIICSTTEQEKAIEDLTFLQTLCFNGCANLRSLPKLRGLRYLKKLIVSNCPQTQSLPKKGLPASLKVLEIASCHPLLKERCGKECGSNWESIRHIPRVEIDGEVIQEEASGN
;
A
#
# COMPACT_ATOMS: atom_id res chain seq x y z
N MET A 1 -10.74 39.22 -9.75
CA MET A 1 -11.36 38.21 -10.64
C MET A 1 -12.89 38.26 -10.74
N LYS A 2 -13.57 39.29 -10.22
CA LYS A 2 -15.04 39.36 -10.10
C LYS A 2 -15.80 39.35 -11.44
N ASN A 3 -15.12 39.57 -12.57
CA ASN A 3 -15.71 39.65 -13.91
C ASN A 3 -15.43 38.43 -14.80
N LEU A 4 -14.62 37.46 -14.35
CA LEU A 4 -14.20 36.31 -15.15
C LEU A 4 -15.15 35.11 -15.01
N VAL A 5 -16.46 35.34 -14.94
CA VAL A 5 -17.48 34.31 -14.65
C VAL A 5 -17.53 33.18 -15.70
N SER A 6 -17.07 33.44 -16.92
CA SER A 6 -17.00 32.46 -18.02
C SER A 6 -15.66 31.75 -18.12
N LEU A 7 -14.73 31.96 -17.18
CA LEU A 7 -13.43 31.30 -17.17
C LEU A 7 -13.61 29.79 -16.94
N ARG A 8 -13.11 28.98 -17.88
CA ARG A 8 -13.23 27.50 -17.83
C ARG A 8 -11.98 26.81 -17.33
N HIS A 9 -10.81 27.38 -17.56
CA HIS A 9 -9.53 26.76 -17.19
C HIS A 9 -8.68 27.77 -16.45
N LEU A 10 -8.29 27.41 -15.24
CA LEU A 10 -7.38 28.17 -14.41
C LEU A 10 -6.14 27.32 -14.14
N THR A 11 -5.05 27.63 -14.84
CA THR A 11 -3.76 26.94 -14.71
C THR A 11 -2.73 27.94 -14.25
N ALA A 12 -2.22 27.76 -13.04
CA ALA A 12 -1.17 28.56 -12.43
C ALA A 12 -0.49 27.72 -11.33
N ALA A 13 0.61 28.22 -10.77
CA ALA A 13 1.23 27.59 -9.61
C ALA A 13 0.24 27.49 -8.44
N ASP A 14 0.26 26.40 -7.68
CA ASP A 14 -0.63 26.13 -6.54
C ASP A 14 -0.73 27.33 -5.58
N GLN A 15 0.41 27.99 -5.29
CA GLN A 15 0.49 29.16 -4.39
C GLN A 15 -0.29 30.38 -4.92
N LEU A 16 -0.40 30.53 -6.24
CA LEU A 16 -1.16 31.61 -6.87
C LEU A 16 -2.65 31.28 -6.89
N ILE A 17 -3.00 30.02 -7.16
CA ILE A 17 -4.39 29.56 -7.15
C ILE A 17 -4.97 29.67 -5.73
N SER A 18 -4.20 29.28 -4.70
CA SER A 18 -4.64 29.37 -3.31
C SER A 18 -4.77 30.81 -2.79
N GLY A 19 -4.16 31.78 -3.47
CA GLY A 19 -4.32 33.22 -3.20
C GLY A 19 -5.58 33.85 -3.80
N ILE A 20 -6.45 33.07 -4.45
CA ILE A 20 -7.65 33.57 -5.12
C ILE A 20 -8.83 33.63 -4.14
N ALA A 21 -9.20 34.84 -3.74
CA ALA A 21 -10.46 35.08 -3.02
C ALA A 21 -11.68 35.00 -3.96
N GLU A 22 -12.80 34.54 -3.40
CA GLU A 22 -14.12 34.45 -4.05
C GLU A 22 -14.10 33.54 -5.29
N ILE A 23 -13.33 32.44 -5.25
CA ILE A 23 -13.20 31.54 -6.41
C ILE A 23 -14.55 30.92 -6.83
N GLY A 24 -15.51 30.81 -5.92
CA GLY A 24 -16.85 30.27 -6.20
C GLY A 24 -17.65 31.10 -7.21
N ARG A 25 -17.24 32.35 -7.47
CA ARG A 25 -17.84 33.18 -8.51
C ARG A 25 -17.50 32.73 -9.94
N LEU A 26 -16.49 31.88 -10.10
CA LEU A 26 -16.09 31.31 -11.39
C LEU A 26 -16.95 30.07 -11.70
N SER A 27 -18.27 30.23 -11.78
CA SER A 27 -19.21 29.10 -11.85
C SER A 27 -19.04 28.19 -13.08
N CYS A 28 -18.47 28.71 -14.18
CA CYS A 28 -18.12 27.93 -15.38
C CYS A 28 -16.73 27.26 -15.32
N LEU A 29 -16.04 27.30 -14.18
CA LEU A 29 -14.71 26.74 -14.04
C LEU A 29 -14.77 25.21 -14.13
N GLN A 30 -13.97 24.66 -15.04
CA GLN A 30 -13.89 23.23 -15.32
C GLN A 30 -12.65 22.58 -14.73
N ARG A 31 -11.59 23.35 -14.46
CA ARG A 31 -10.34 22.85 -13.87
C ARG A 31 -9.91 23.72 -12.71
N LEU A 32 -9.83 23.12 -11.53
CA LEU A 32 -9.28 23.70 -10.31
C LEU A 32 -8.45 22.63 -9.60
N HIS A 33 -7.13 22.73 -9.72
CA HIS A 33 -6.22 21.70 -9.19
C HIS A 33 -6.20 21.68 -7.66
N VAL A 34 -6.14 22.86 -7.03
CA VAL A 34 -6.01 23.00 -5.58
C VAL A 34 -6.95 24.07 -5.03
N PHE A 35 -7.53 23.80 -3.86
CA PHE A 35 -8.26 24.77 -3.07
C PHE A 35 -7.82 24.71 -1.61
N GLU A 36 -7.30 25.82 -1.08
CA GLU A 36 -6.94 25.95 0.33
C GLU A 36 -8.07 26.58 1.12
N VAL A 37 -8.65 25.81 2.05
CA VAL A 37 -9.69 26.32 2.93
C VAL A 37 -9.08 27.23 4.00
N ARG A 38 -9.59 28.45 4.13
CA ARG A 38 -9.21 29.39 5.20
C ARG A 38 -10.45 29.89 5.93
N THR A 39 -10.26 30.42 7.14
CA THR A 39 -11.33 31.05 7.93
C THR A 39 -11.73 32.43 7.38
N GLN A 40 -10.93 33.01 6.50
CA GLN A 40 -11.18 34.31 5.86
C GLN A 40 -12.31 34.22 4.83
N ALA A 41 -13.16 35.24 4.79
CA ALA A 41 -14.19 35.39 3.76
C ALA A 41 -13.59 35.35 2.34
N GLY A 42 -14.24 34.65 1.42
CA GLY A 42 -13.75 34.41 0.06
C GLY A 42 -12.81 33.21 -0.09
N TYR A 43 -12.38 32.58 1.00
CA TYR A 43 -11.54 31.36 0.99
C TYR A 43 -12.17 30.20 1.77
N THR A 44 -13.42 30.39 2.20
CA THR A 44 -14.14 29.36 2.96
C THR A 44 -14.52 28.21 2.04
N ILE A 45 -14.75 27.03 2.61
CA ILE A 45 -15.17 25.86 1.84
C ILE A 45 -16.48 26.05 1.04
N ARG A 46 -17.28 27.08 1.37
CA ARG A 46 -18.50 27.43 0.64
C ARG A 46 -18.23 27.88 -0.79
N GLU A 47 -17.03 28.33 -1.11
CA GLU A 47 -16.65 28.74 -2.46
C GLU A 47 -16.75 27.58 -3.47
N LEU A 48 -16.54 26.34 -3.03
CA LEU A 48 -16.67 25.17 -3.91
C LEU A 48 -18.13 24.84 -4.26
N ARG A 49 -19.12 25.44 -3.57
CA ARG A 49 -20.54 25.12 -3.75
C ARG A 49 -21.05 25.44 -5.15
N ASP A 50 -20.59 26.55 -5.72
CA ASP A 50 -21.12 27.10 -6.97
C ASP A 50 -20.28 26.70 -8.19
N LEU A 51 -19.23 25.90 -7.99
CA LEU A 51 -18.30 25.40 -9.03
C LEU A 51 -18.79 24.07 -9.62
N ASN A 52 -19.96 24.10 -10.27
CA ASN A 52 -20.66 22.90 -10.72
C ASN A 52 -20.10 22.28 -12.01
N GLU A 53 -19.23 22.99 -12.74
CA GLU A 53 -18.61 22.50 -13.98
C GLU A 53 -17.26 21.81 -13.75
N LEU A 54 -16.78 21.68 -12.51
CA LEU A 54 -15.46 21.12 -12.21
C LEU A 54 -15.33 19.65 -12.66
N ARG A 55 -14.20 19.36 -13.29
CA ARG A 55 -13.84 18.04 -13.82
C ARG A 55 -12.39 17.70 -13.48
N GLY A 56 -12.08 16.40 -13.52
CA GLY A 56 -10.71 15.92 -13.31
C GLY A 56 -10.36 15.83 -11.82
N SER A 57 -9.19 16.35 -11.45
CA SER A 57 -8.66 16.30 -10.09
C SER A 57 -8.98 17.56 -9.29
N LEU A 58 -9.32 17.36 -8.02
CA LEU A 58 -9.48 18.44 -7.05
C LEU A 58 -8.78 18.07 -5.73
N TYR A 59 -7.83 18.92 -5.33
CA TYR A 59 -7.08 18.79 -4.09
C TYR A 59 -7.54 19.84 -3.09
N VAL A 60 -8.22 19.42 -2.02
CA VAL A 60 -8.74 20.33 -0.99
C VAL A 60 -7.87 20.26 0.27
N ARG A 61 -7.21 21.37 0.61
CA ARG A 61 -6.31 21.51 1.77
C ARG A 61 -6.99 22.23 2.94
N ASN A 62 -6.45 21.99 4.13
CA ASN A 62 -6.76 22.71 5.37
C ASN A 62 -8.23 22.58 5.81
N LEU A 63 -8.84 21.40 5.61
CA LEU A 63 -10.24 21.14 5.96
C LEU A 63 -10.54 21.26 7.46
N GLU A 64 -9.52 21.34 8.32
CA GLU A 64 -9.64 21.67 9.75
C GLU A 64 -10.25 23.06 10.00
N ASN A 65 -10.15 23.95 9.02
CA ASN A 65 -10.71 25.31 9.06
C ASN A 65 -12.24 25.34 8.84
N VAL A 66 -12.86 24.21 8.50
CA VAL A 66 -14.31 24.13 8.34
C VAL A 66 -14.98 24.11 9.72
N GLU A 67 -15.68 25.18 10.08
CA GLU A 67 -16.48 25.23 11.31
C GLU A 67 -17.63 24.21 11.24
N SER A 68 -17.52 23.15 12.05
CA SER A 68 -18.61 22.23 12.35
C SER A 68 -19.66 22.96 13.20
N LYS A 69 -20.70 23.51 12.56
CA LYS A 69 -21.89 23.99 13.28
C LYS A 69 -22.74 22.79 13.70
N ASN A 70 -22.37 22.09 14.77
CA ASN A 70 -23.31 21.42 15.70
C ASN A 70 -22.57 20.73 16.86
N LYS A 71 -23.14 20.84 18.07
CA LYS A 71 -22.64 20.26 19.33
C LYS A 71 -22.95 18.75 19.50
N ALA A 72 -23.18 18.01 18.40
CA ALA A 72 -23.66 16.62 18.43
C ALA A 72 -22.87 15.67 17.50
N GLY A 73 -21.55 15.78 17.49
CA GLY A 73 -20.68 15.01 16.60
C GLY A 73 -20.48 15.74 15.28
N ALA A 74 -19.23 16.09 14.97
CA ALA A 74 -18.91 17.00 13.87
C ALA A 74 -19.25 16.34 12.52
N THR A 75 -20.33 16.82 11.89
CA THR A 75 -20.74 16.42 10.54
C THR A 75 -19.98 17.23 9.49
N TYR A 76 -19.58 16.55 8.41
CA TYR A 76 -18.91 17.12 7.24
C TYR A 76 -19.76 18.25 6.57
N PRO A 77 -19.12 19.23 5.93
CA PRO A 77 -19.81 20.38 5.33
C PRO A 77 -20.75 20.02 4.17
N SER A 78 -21.81 20.81 4.00
CA SER A 78 -22.91 20.56 3.06
C SER A 78 -22.58 20.65 1.56
N TRP A 79 -21.37 21.08 1.18
CA TRP A 79 -20.96 21.15 -0.24
C TRP A 79 -20.80 19.75 -0.87
N LEU A 80 -20.62 18.74 -0.03
CA LEU A 80 -20.61 17.34 -0.43
C LEU A 80 -22.01 16.70 -0.39
N LYS A 81 -23.09 17.46 -0.20
CA LYS A 81 -24.46 16.95 -0.29
C LYS A 81 -25.08 17.12 -1.68
N THR A 82 -24.34 17.66 -2.65
CA THR A 82 -24.93 18.20 -3.88
C THR A 82 -24.45 17.47 -5.14
N GLN A 83 -25.42 17.11 -5.98
CA GLN A 83 -25.35 16.26 -7.17
C GLN A 83 -24.52 16.82 -8.36
N TRP A 84 -23.58 17.74 -8.13
CA TRP A 84 -22.94 18.52 -9.20
C TRP A 84 -21.52 18.06 -9.58
N LEU A 85 -20.82 17.31 -8.71
CA LEU A 85 -19.45 16.80 -8.96
C LEU A 85 -19.46 15.50 -9.80
N THR A 86 -20.19 15.51 -10.91
CA THR A 86 -20.44 14.31 -11.73
C THR A 86 -19.21 13.84 -12.50
N ASP A 87 -18.28 14.75 -12.80
CA ASP A 87 -17.10 14.50 -13.63
C ASP A 87 -15.77 14.52 -12.85
N LEU A 88 -15.80 14.64 -11.52
CA LEU A 88 -14.61 14.48 -10.69
C LEU A 88 -14.21 13.01 -10.62
N ASN A 89 -12.96 12.73 -11.00
CA ASN A 89 -12.40 11.37 -11.00
C ASN A 89 -11.31 11.18 -9.94
N ILE A 90 -10.69 12.25 -9.45
CA ILE A 90 -9.67 12.20 -8.42
C ILE A 90 -10.03 13.23 -7.35
N VAL A 91 -10.23 12.75 -6.12
CA VAL A 91 -10.51 13.62 -4.97
C VAL A 91 -9.45 13.37 -3.91
N PHE A 92 -8.78 14.45 -3.53
CA PHE A 92 -7.85 14.45 -2.42
C PHE A 92 -8.37 15.39 -1.32
N LEU A 93 -8.47 14.87 -0.10
CA LEU A 93 -8.90 15.62 1.09
C LEU A 93 -7.76 15.57 2.12
N SER A 94 -7.17 16.72 2.49
CA SER A 94 -6.26 16.79 3.63
C SER A 94 -6.69 17.73 4.73
N GLY A 95 -6.18 17.43 5.93
CA GLY A 95 -6.35 18.27 7.11
C GLY A 95 -7.69 18.06 7.79
N CYS A 96 -8.36 16.92 7.62
CA CYS A 96 -9.65 16.65 8.26
C CYS A 96 -9.51 16.27 9.76
N ARG A 97 -8.63 16.94 10.51
CA ARG A 97 -8.20 16.51 11.86
C ARG A 97 -9.32 16.43 12.89
N ARG A 98 -10.35 17.27 12.73
CA ARG A 98 -11.51 17.34 13.64
C ARG A 98 -12.68 16.46 13.21
N TRP A 99 -12.60 15.80 12.06
CA TRP A 99 -13.71 15.03 11.54
C TRP A 99 -13.77 13.67 12.25
N GLU A 100 -14.94 13.37 12.81
CA GLU A 100 -15.23 12.07 13.43
C GLU A 100 -15.81 11.07 12.43
N SER A 101 -16.35 11.57 11.30
CA SER A 101 -16.97 10.76 10.23
C SER A 101 -16.72 11.38 8.85
N LEU A 102 -16.65 10.52 7.83
CA LEU A 102 -16.51 10.93 6.43
C LEU A 102 -17.88 11.23 5.77
N PRO A 103 -17.90 12.11 4.74
CA PRO A 103 -19.06 12.32 3.89
C PRO A 103 -19.40 11.09 3.02
N PRO A 104 -20.64 11.03 2.49
CA PRO A 104 -21.08 10.02 1.55
C PRO A 104 -20.40 10.23 0.19
N LEU A 105 -19.15 9.78 0.08
CA LEU A 105 -18.31 9.95 -1.10
C LEU A 105 -18.70 9.01 -2.25
N ALA A 106 -19.41 7.90 -1.96
CA ALA A 106 -19.86 6.94 -2.97
C ALA A 106 -20.90 7.50 -3.94
N GLN A 107 -21.51 8.65 -3.63
CA GLN A 107 -22.42 9.33 -4.55
C GLN A 107 -21.69 9.96 -5.76
N LEU A 108 -20.36 10.09 -5.72
CA LEU A 108 -19.55 10.65 -6.80
C LEU A 108 -19.44 9.62 -7.94
N PRO A 109 -20.14 9.81 -9.08
CA PRO A 109 -20.36 8.74 -10.05
C PRO A 109 -19.12 8.42 -10.90
N SER A 110 -18.16 9.34 -10.98
CA SER A 110 -16.94 9.21 -11.79
C SER A 110 -15.67 9.02 -10.97
N LEU A 111 -15.77 8.94 -9.64
CA LEU A 111 -14.62 8.84 -8.74
C LEU A 111 -13.83 7.56 -9.01
N LYS A 112 -12.55 7.72 -9.34
CA LYS A 112 -11.56 6.67 -9.58
C LYS A 112 -10.51 6.60 -8.49
N VAL A 113 -10.04 7.74 -8.00
CA VAL A 113 -9.04 7.82 -6.94
C VAL A 113 -9.59 8.65 -5.79
N LEU A 114 -9.56 8.07 -4.59
CA LEU A 114 -9.92 8.76 -3.36
C LEU A 114 -8.74 8.72 -2.41
N TRP A 115 -8.25 9.89 -2.03
CA TRP A 115 -7.22 10.01 -1.02
C TRP A 115 -7.68 10.90 0.11
N ILE A 116 -7.60 10.36 1.32
CA ILE A 116 -7.93 11.01 2.57
C ILE A 116 -6.66 11.07 3.44
N GLN A 117 -6.31 12.27 3.89
CA GLN A 117 -5.12 12.52 4.72
C GLN A 117 -5.43 13.35 5.98
N GLY A 118 -4.82 13.00 7.11
CA GLY A 118 -4.78 13.84 8.31
C GLY A 118 -6.12 13.88 9.05
N MET A 119 -6.71 12.72 9.34
CA MET A 119 -8.00 12.57 10.04
C MET A 119 -7.84 12.11 11.49
N ASP A 120 -7.33 12.98 12.35
CA ASP A 120 -6.94 12.63 13.73
C ASP A 120 -8.10 12.17 14.62
N ALA A 121 -9.33 12.64 14.40
CA ALA A 121 -10.48 12.33 15.24
C ALA A 121 -11.30 11.10 14.77
N THR A 122 -11.05 10.60 13.55
CA THR A 122 -11.83 9.49 12.98
C THR A 122 -11.36 8.16 13.57
N LYS A 123 -12.27 7.46 14.26
CA LYS A 123 -11.97 6.16 14.89
C LYS A 123 -12.40 4.97 14.06
N SER A 124 -13.40 5.14 13.22
CA SER A 124 -13.94 4.09 12.35
C SER A 124 -14.42 4.69 11.06
N ILE A 125 -14.15 4.01 9.94
CA ILE A 125 -14.73 4.32 8.64
C ILE A 125 -15.74 3.24 8.28
N GLY A 126 -16.87 3.56 7.68
CA GLY A 126 -17.80 2.54 7.23
C GLY A 126 -18.93 2.99 6.32
N ARG A 127 -20.18 2.72 6.73
CA ARG A 127 -21.39 2.94 5.93
C ARG A 127 -21.63 4.41 5.60
N GLU A 128 -21.03 5.34 6.32
CA GLU A 128 -21.13 6.78 6.07
C GLU A 128 -20.51 7.19 4.73
N LEU A 129 -19.61 6.36 4.17
CA LEU A 129 -19.10 6.57 2.81
C LEU A 129 -20.15 6.27 1.73
N LEU A 130 -21.16 5.44 2.03
CA LEU A 130 -22.24 5.13 1.09
C LEU A 130 -23.14 6.34 0.88
N GLY A 131 -23.72 6.43 -0.31
CA GLY A 131 -24.75 7.43 -0.56
C GLY A 131 -26.00 7.18 0.30
N PRO A 132 -26.85 8.20 0.51
CA PRO A 132 -28.07 8.09 1.31
C PRO A 132 -29.07 7.05 0.75
N GLY A 133 -28.95 6.67 -0.53
CA GLY A 133 -29.70 5.58 -1.16
C GLY A 133 -28.99 4.22 -1.15
N GLY A 134 -27.85 4.09 -0.45
CA GLY A 134 -27.02 2.89 -0.46
C GLY A 134 -26.10 2.78 -1.68
N GLU A 135 -25.79 3.90 -2.33
CA GLU A 135 -24.88 3.94 -3.47
C GLU A 135 -23.46 3.50 -3.04
N VAL A 136 -22.83 2.69 -3.89
CA VAL A 136 -21.46 2.16 -3.72
C VAL A 136 -20.50 2.80 -4.72
N PHE A 137 -19.19 2.68 -4.48
CA PHE A 137 -18.15 3.25 -5.34
C PHE A 137 -17.99 2.47 -6.66
N ARG A 138 -18.85 2.75 -7.65
CA ARG A 138 -18.91 1.99 -8.92
C ARG A 138 -17.65 2.06 -9.78
N ARG A 139 -16.83 3.10 -9.61
CA ARG A 139 -15.66 3.40 -10.45
C ARG A 139 -14.35 3.54 -9.69
N LEU A 140 -14.36 3.46 -8.35
CA LEU A 140 -13.16 3.65 -7.56
C LEU A 140 -12.19 2.51 -7.84
N GLU A 141 -11.01 2.88 -8.32
CA GLU A 141 -9.89 2.01 -8.70
C GLU A 141 -8.78 2.07 -7.63
N GLU A 142 -8.63 3.20 -6.94
CA GLU A 142 -7.61 3.42 -5.91
C GLU A 142 -8.16 4.14 -4.67
N LEU A 143 -7.82 3.63 -3.48
CA LEU A 143 -8.15 4.21 -2.19
C LEU A 143 -6.89 4.40 -1.35
N VAL A 144 -6.63 5.63 -0.92
CA VAL A 144 -5.48 5.97 -0.09
C VAL A 144 -5.96 6.56 1.25
N LEU A 145 -5.57 5.93 2.35
CA LEU A 145 -5.75 6.42 3.71
C LEU A 145 -4.36 6.77 4.25
N ASP A 146 -4.11 8.04 4.56
CA ASP A 146 -2.80 8.51 5.02
C ASP A 146 -2.94 9.36 6.29
N ASP A 147 -2.03 9.24 7.25
CA ASP A 147 -2.03 10.03 8.49
C ASP A 147 -3.40 10.02 9.20
N MET A 148 -3.88 8.83 9.59
CA MET A 148 -5.14 8.64 10.34
C MET A 148 -4.86 7.93 11.67
N PRO A 149 -4.25 8.62 12.65
CA PRO A 149 -3.62 7.99 13.82
C PRO A 149 -4.60 7.34 14.81
N GLU A 150 -5.86 7.75 14.83
CA GLU A 150 -6.89 7.17 15.70
C GLU A 150 -7.78 6.14 15.01
N LEU A 151 -7.58 5.88 13.71
CA LEU A 151 -8.39 4.93 12.96
C LEU A 151 -8.16 3.51 13.46
N ARG A 152 -9.22 2.85 13.91
CA ARG A 152 -9.17 1.49 14.49
C ARG A 152 -9.77 0.44 13.59
N GLU A 153 -10.84 0.77 12.89
CA GLU A 153 -11.65 -0.22 12.18
C GLU A 153 -12.21 0.37 10.89
N PHE A 154 -12.28 -0.47 9.86
CA PHE A 154 -12.99 -0.16 8.62
C PHE A 154 -14.19 -1.12 8.49
N LEU A 155 -15.37 -0.61 8.80
CA LEU A 155 -16.64 -1.31 8.86
C LEU A 155 -17.37 -1.24 7.51
N GLY A 156 -17.21 -2.23 6.65
CA GLY A 156 -17.89 -2.23 5.36
C GLY A 156 -18.08 -3.60 4.75
N ASP A 157 -18.71 -3.60 3.59
CA ASP A 157 -18.91 -4.79 2.75
C ASP A 157 -18.03 -4.67 1.50
N ARG A 158 -17.49 -5.77 0.97
CA ARG A 158 -16.73 -5.79 -0.30
C ARG A 158 -17.52 -5.18 -1.45
N ARG A 159 -18.86 -5.22 -1.39
CA ARG A 159 -19.76 -4.57 -2.35
C ARG A 159 -19.58 -3.05 -2.43
N PHE A 160 -18.92 -2.43 -1.45
CA PHE A 160 -18.64 -1.00 -1.46
C PHE A 160 -17.69 -0.62 -2.61
N PHE A 161 -16.81 -1.55 -2.98
CA PHE A 161 -15.66 -1.29 -3.84
C PHE A 161 -15.56 -2.28 -5.03
N PRO A 162 -16.57 -2.35 -5.91
CA PRO A 162 -16.63 -3.36 -6.97
C PRO A 162 -15.46 -3.33 -7.98
N ARG A 163 -14.78 -2.19 -8.13
CA ARG A 163 -13.70 -1.97 -9.10
C ARG A 163 -12.34 -1.63 -8.48
N LEU A 164 -12.23 -1.67 -7.17
CA LEU A 164 -11.02 -1.24 -6.47
C LEU A 164 -9.89 -2.24 -6.74
N ARG A 165 -8.74 -1.68 -7.12
CA ARG A 165 -7.54 -2.39 -7.55
C ARG A 165 -6.38 -2.14 -6.62
N SER A 166 -6.21 -0.90 -6.15
CA SER A 166 -5.13 -0.52 -5.25
C SER A 166 -5.68 0.08 -3.96
N VAL A 167 -5.16 -0.38 -2.82
CA VAL A 167 -5.43 0.20 -1.50
C VAL A 167 -4.10 0.54 -0.85
N VAL A 168 -3.95 1.79 -0.44
CA VAL A 168 -2.77 2.26 0.28
C VAL A 168 -3.21 2.77 1.65
N ILE A 169 -2.62 2.24 2.71
CA ILE A 169 -2.88 2.62 4.10
C ILE A 169 -1.55 3.06 4.69
N LYS A 170 -1.47 4.28 5.16
CA LYS A 170 -0.23 4.88 5.64
C LYS A 170 -0.45 5.64 6.93
N ASP A 171 0.47 5.49 7.87
CA ASP A 171 0.46 6.19 9.15
C ASP A 171 -0.91 5.99 9.89
N CYS A 172 -1.41 4.75 9.90
CA CYS A 172 -2.68 4.34 10.48
C CYS A 172 -2.47 3.34 11.64
N ASN A 173 -1.64 3.72 12.60
CA ASN A 173 -0.98 2.82 13.54
C ASN A 173 -1.94 2.09 14.52
N LYS A 174 -3.20 2.55 14.65
CA LYS A 174 -4.21 1.91 15.51
C LYS A 174 -5.16 0.99 14.76
N LEU A 175 -5.01 0.88 13.43
CA LEU A 175 -5.89 0.08 12.60
C LEU A 175 -5.73 -1.40 12.94
N LYS A 176 -6.82 -2.02 13.39
CA LYS A 176 -6.85 -3.43 13.77
C LYS A 176 -7.26 -4.32 12.61
N THR A 177 -8.21 -3.86 11.81
CA THR A 177 -8.79 -4.62 10.71
C THR A 177 -8.60 -3.89 9.39
N LEU A 178 -8.31 -4.63 8.33
CA LEU A 178 -8.24 -4.06 6.99
C LEU A 178 -9.63 -3.65 6.49
N PRO A 179 -9.71 -2.70 5.56
CA PRO A 179 -10.93 -2.46 4.78
C PRO A 179 -11.39 -3.74 4.08
N PRO A 180 -12.69 -3.89 3.83
CA PRO A 180 -13.22 -5.03 3.10
C PRO A 180 -12.64 -5.05 1.67
N LEU A 181 -11.67 -5.94 1.45
CA LEU A 181 -10.93 -6.03 0.20
C LEU A 181 -11.75 -6.82 -0.84
N PRO A 182 -12.01 -6.26 -2.04
CA PRO A 182 -12.65 -7.01 -3.11
C PRO A 182 -11.70 -8.02 -3.74
N SER A 183 -12.24 -9.04 -4.41
CA SER A 183 -11.45 -10.08 -5.11
C SER A 183 -10.66 -9.57 -6.31
N ASN A 184 -10.98 -8.37 -6.82
CA ASN A 184 -10.30 -7.74 -7.96
C ASN A 184 -9.05 -6.93 -7.54
N LEU A 185 -8.69 -6.95 -6.26
CA LEU A 185 -7.56 -6.20 -5.73
C LEU A 185 -6.23 -6.71 -6.33
N THR A 186 -5.46 -5.79 -6.89
CA THR A 186 -4.13 -6.03 -7.45
C THR A 186 -3.02 -5.55 -6.52
N GLU A 187 -3.31 -4.60 -5.65
CA GLU A 187 -2.29 -4.03 -4.77
C GLU A 187 -2.89 -3.65 -3.41
N LEU A 188 -2.21 -4.05 -2.34
CA LEU A 188 -2.45 -3.57 -0.99
C LEU A 188 -1.11 -3.15 -0.38
N THR A 189 -0.98 -1.89 -0.03
CA THR A 189 0.21 -1.34 0.62
C THR A 189 -0.18 -0.79 1.98
N VAL A 190 0.51 -1.22 3.03
CA VAL A 190 0.33 -0.75 4.40
C VAL A 190 1.69 -0.33 4.96
N LEU A 191 1.83 0.91 5.40
CA LEU A 191 3.10 1.51 5.83
C LEU A 191 2.92 2.35 7.11
N ASP A 192 3.63 2.01 8.19
CA ASP A 192 3.83 2.95 9.30
C ASP A 192 5.16 3.70 9.05
N HIS A 193 5.04 5.00 8.74
CA HIS A 193 6.12 5.95 8.41
C HIS A 193 6.86 5.68 7.09
N GLY A 194 6.85 6.68 6.20
CA GLY A 194 7.57 6.64 4.92
C GLY A 194 7.14 7.76 3.96
N PHE A 195 7.87 7.96 2.86
CA PHE A 195 7.41 8.79 1.75
C PHE A 195 6.70 7.88 0.74
N TRP A 196 5.38 7.90 0.72
CA TRP A 196 4.61 7.44 -0.44
C TRP A 196 4.19 8.69 -1.20
N MET A 197 4.71 8.84 -2.42
CA MET A 197 4.30 9.90 -3.31
C MET A 197 3.33 9.30 -4.33
N PRO A 198 2.15 9.91 -4.53
CA PRO A 198 1.28 9.56 -5.63
C PRO A 198 2.09 9.79 -6.92
N TYR A 199 2.26 8.75 -7.74
CA TYR A 199 2.73 8.98 -9.10
C TYR A 199 1.55 9.57 -9.88
N PHE A 200 1.34 10.89 -9.78
CA PHE A 200 0.43 11.60 -10.66
C PHE A 200 1.13 11.80 -12.01
N ASP A 201 1.20 10.73 -12.80
CA ASP A 201 1.56 10.86 -14.20
C ASP A 201 0.32 11.33 -14.98
N ASP A 202 0.35 12.58 -15.45
CA ASP A 202 -0.64 13.14 -16.38
C ASP A 202 -0.53 12.49 -17.78
N THR A 203 0.44 11.60 -18.01
CA THR A 203 0.51 10.79 -19.22
C THR A 203 -0.25 9.48 -18.99
N GLY A 204 -1.41 9.37 -19.65
CA GLY A 204 -2.35 8.24 -19.55
C GLY A 204 -1.85 6.90 -20.06
N THR A 205 -0.62 6.50 -19.74
CA THR A 205 -0.16 5.12 -19.86
C THR A 205 -0.50 4.40 -18.56
N ALA A 206 -1.68 3.77 -18.56
CA ALA A 206 -1.94 2.67 -17.65
C ALA A 206 -0.77 1.67 -17.70
N PRO A 207 -0.36 1.07 -16.57
CA PRO A 207 0.55 -0.07 -16.62
C PRO A 207 -0.06 -1.13 -17.54
N VAL A 208 0.54 -1.28 -18.71
CA VAL A 208 0.15 -2.28 -19.70
C VAL A 208 0.51 -3.63 -19.12
N GLY A 209 -0.54 -4.41 -18.80
CA GLY A 209 -0.52 -5.87 -18.76
C GLY A 209 0.49 -6.52 -17.82
N SER A 210 0.11 -6.74 -16.57
CA SER A 210 0.31 -8.05 -15.94
C SER A 210 -0.57 -8.18 -14.70
N VAL A 211 -1.17 -9.34 -14.49
CA VAL A 211 -2.00 -9.64 -13.32
C VAL A 211 -1.08 -9.76 -12.11
N VAL A 212 -0.69 -8.63 -11.50
CA VAL A 212 0.10 -8.63 -10.26
C VAL A 212 -0.85 -8.35 -9.10
N SER A 213 -0.85 -9.26 -8.15
CA SER A 213 -1.53 -9.18 -6.86
C SER A 213 -0.42 -9.08 -5.80
N SER A 214 -0.08 -7.84 -5.44
CA SER A 214 1.01 -7.49 -4.52
C SER A 214 0.47 -7.06 -3.16
N LEU A 215 1.10 -7.50 -2.08
CA LEU A 215 0.81 -7.09 -0.71
C LEU A 215 2.11 -6.62 -0.06
N CYS A 216 2.16 -5.35 0.30
CA CYS A 216 3.28 -4.70 0.98
C CYS A 216 2.84 -4.31 2.39
N VAL A 217 3.47 -4.82 3.45
CA VAL A 217 3.14 -4.45 4.84
C VAL A 217 4.42 -4.15 5.61
N TYR A 218 4.61 -2.89 6.00
CA TYR A 218 5.78 -2.45 6.75
C TYR A 218 5.39 -1.67 8.00
N ASN A 219 6.10 -1.95 9.09
CA ASN A 219 6.08 -1.30 10.39
C ASN A 219 4.72 -1.37 11.11
N CYS A 220 3.83 -2.30 10.75
CA CYS A 220 2.46 -2.37 11.28
C CYS A 220 2.23 -3.52 12.29
N PRO A 221 2.62 -3.39 13.57
CA PRO A 221 2.48 -4.46 14.57
C PRO A 221 1.02 -4.70 15.00
N VAL A 222 0.15 -3.68 14.94
CA VAL A 222 -1.26 -3.77 15.39
C VAL A 222 -2.10 -4.58 14.42
N LEU A 223 -1.79 -4.49 13.13
CA LEU A 223 -2.49 -5.24 12.08
C LEU A 223 -2.30 -6.74 12.26
N ILE A 224 -1.15 -7.24 12.74
CA ILE A 224 -0.84 -8.68 12.87
C ILE A 224 -1.94 -9.47 13.62
N ALA A 225 -2.45 -8.91 14.71
CA ALA A 225 -3.46 -9.57 15.54
C ALA A 225 -4.85 -9.62 14.89
N GLY A 226 -5.22 -8.60 14.11
CA GLY A 226 -6.49 -8.55 13.40
C GLY A 226 -6.45 -9.09 11.96
N PHE A 227 -5.28 -9.10 11.31
CA PHE A 227 -5.05 -9.61 9.95
C PHE A 227 -5.48 -11.08 9.84
N CYS A 228 -5.05 -11.88 10.83
CA CYS A 228 -5.36 -13.30 10.90
C CYS A 228 -6.84 -13.58 11.19
N VAL A 229 -7.60 -12.59 11.69
CA VAL A 229 -9.03 -12.72 11.96
C VAL A 229 -9.83 -12.28 10.73
N SER A 230 -9.50 -11.12 10.15
CA SER A 230 -10.16 -10.58 8.95
C SER A 230 -10.02 -11.49 7.71
N LEU A 231 -8.96 -12.31 7.65
CA LEU A 231 -8.71 -13.21 6.52
C LEU A 231 -9.21 -14.65 6.72
N LYS A 232 -9.73 -14.99 7.90
CA LYS A 232 -10.35 -16.31 8.14
C LYS A 232 -11.72 -16.44 7.49
N GLU A 233 -12.35 -15.33 7.14
CA GLU A 233 -13.75 -15.33 6.70
C GLU A 233 -13.96 -15.55 5.20
N GLU A 234 -12.94 -15.50 4.32
CA GLU A 234 -13.05 -15.92 2.90
C GLU A 234 -11.74 -15.64 2.14
N ASP A 235 -11.44 -16.46 1.11
CA ASP A 235 -10.24 -16.58 0.23
C ASP A 235 -9.73 -15.29 -0.48
N SER A 236 -9.64 -14.17 0.24
CA SER A 236 -9.44 -12.81 -0.29
C SER A 236 -8.12 -12.61 -1.00
N LEU A 237 -7.08 -13.34 -0.57
CA LEU A 237 -5.70 -13.19 -1.05
C LEU A 237 -5.21 -14.43 -1.82
N SER A 238 -6.12 -15.36 -2.16
CA SER A 238 -5.76 -16.59 -2.90
C SER A 238 -5.07 -16.34 -4.24
N SER A 239 -5.31 -15.17 -4.84
CA SER A 239 -4.69 -14.73 -6.08
C SER A 239 -3.31 -14.09 -5.88
N LEU A 240 -2.86 -13.82 -4.65
CA LEU A 240 -1.65 -13.05 -4.31
C LEU A 240 -0.39 -13.72 -4.87
N GLN A 241 0.39 -12.95 -5.65
CA GLN A 241 1.63 -13.40 -6.28
C GLN A 241 2.87 -12.84 -5.59
N THR A 242 2.78 -11.63 -5.02
CA THR A 242 3.91 -10.96 -4.38
C THR A 242 3.54 -10.52 -2.97
N LEU A 243 4.39 -10.85 -2.01
CA LEU A 243 4.26 -10.46 -0.61
C LEU A 243 5.56 -9.84 -0.16
N SER A 244 5.51 -8.58 0.28
CA SER A 244 6.61 -7.88 0.89
C SER A 244 6.25 -7.50 2.33
N ILE A 245 7.07 -7.90 3.29
CA ILE A 245 6.81 -7.69 4.72
C ILE A 245 8.08 -7.32 5.47
N ASP A 246 7.95 -6.68 6.63
CA ASP A 246 9.04 -6.53 7.60
C ASP A 246 8.83 -7.25 8.92
N ASP A 247 7.67 -7.88 9.10
CA ASP A 247 7.36 -8.71 10.25
C ASP A 247 6.96 -10.13 9.84
N ILE A 248 7.86 -11.09 10.10
CA ILE A 248 7.65 -12.51 9.81
C ILE A 248 6.43 -13.12 10.51
N SER A 249 5.92 -12.50 11.60
CA SER A 249 4.68 -12.94 12.25
C SER A 249 3.46 -12.80 11.32
N LEU A 250 3.47 -11.87 10.37
CA LEU A 250 2.44 -11.76 9.32
C LEU A 250 2.45 -12.99 8.42
N LEU A 251 3.65 -13.45 8.02
CA LEU A 251 3.77 -14.64 7.18
C LEU A 251 3.21 -15.87 7.90
N THR A 252 3.59 -16.10 9.17
CA THR A 252 3.10 -17.25 9.95
C THR A 252 1.58 -17.26 10.10
N GLY A 253 0.97 -16.08 10.22
CA GLY A 253 -0.49 -15.95 10.27
C GLY A 253 -1.16 -16.25 8.92
N LEU A 254 -0.58 -15.73 7.83
CA LEU A 254 -1.09 -15.91 6.47
C LEU A 254 -1.00 -17.36 5.99
N THR A 255 0.10 -18.05 6.28
CA THR A 255 0.28 -19.46 5.91
C THR A 255 -0.69 -20.37 6.66
N ALA A 256 -0.94 -20.12 7.95
CA ALA A 256 -1.95 -20.83 8.74
C ALA A 256 -3.37 -20.71 8.14
N SER A 257 -3.66 -19.59 7.47
CA SER A 257 -4.94 -19.33 6.80
C SER A 257 -5.04 -19.83 5.36
N LYS A 258 -4.00 -20.49 4.81
CA LYS A 258 -3.92 -20.99 3.41
C LYS A 258 -4.13 -19.92 2.32
N ASN A 259 -3.98 -18.65 2.66
CA ASN A 259 -4.20 -17.53 1.74
C ASN A 259 -3.09 -17.34 0.69
N LEU A 260 -1.94 -18.03 0.82
CA LEU A 260 -0.75 -17.81 -0.02
C LEU A 260 -0.52 -18.90 -1.09
N ALA A 261 -1.60 -19.57 -1.53
CA ALA A 261 -1.51 -20.72 -2.43
C ALA A 261 -0.84 -20.41 -3.78
N CYS A 262 -0.95 -19.18 -4.28
CA CYS A 262 -0.39 -18.74 -5.56
C CYS A 262 0.87 -17.87 -5.43
N LEU A 263 1.44 -17.75 -4.22
CA LEU A 263 2.54 -16.82 -3.98
C LEU A 263 3.82 -17.24 -4.73
N GLN A 264 4.37 -16.32 -5.51
CA GLN A 264 5.56 -16.53 -6.33
C GLN A 264 6.77 -15.74 -5.80
N ASN A 265 6.55 -14.56 -5.23
CA ASN A 265 7.60 -13.69 -4.74
C ASN A 265 7.35 -13.35 -3.27
N LEU A 266 8.36 -13.62 -2.42
CA LEU A 266 8.35 -13.24 -1.01
C LEU A 266 9.58 -12.38 -0.74
N GLU A 267 9.33 -11.17 -0.25
CA GLU A 267 10.36 -10.24 0.18
C GLU A 267 10.20 -9.94 1.67
N ILE A 268 11.28 -10.09 2.42
CA ILE A 268 11.33 -9.81 3.84
C ILE A 268 12.40 -8.75 4.07
N HIS A 269 11.97 -7.53 4.40
CA HIS A 269 12.85 -6.37 4.55
C HIS A 269 12.95 -5.96 6.02
N SER A 270 14.13 -5.56 6.49
CA SER A 270 14.37 -4.99 7.82
C SER A 270 13.77 -5.78 8.99
N CYS A 271 13.57 -7.10 8.84
CA CYS A 271 12.86 -7.88 9.85
C CYS A 271 13.73 -8.14 11.08
N LEU A 272 13.33 -7.57 12.22
CA LEU A 272 14.03 -7.76 13.50
C LEU A 272 13.61 -9.06 14.20
N LYS A 273 12.43 -9.61 13.92
CA LYS A 273 11.90 -10.82 14.58
C LYS A 273 12.31 -12.13 13.92
N ILE A 274 12.84 -12.08 12.70
CA ILE A 274 13.25 -13.29 12.01
C ILE A 274 14.52 -13.87 12.66
N ILE A 275 14.35 -15.07 13.22
CA ILE A 275 15.41 -15.85 13.85
C ILE A 275 15.14 -17.27 13.38
N CYS A 276 15.75 -17.70 12.26
CA CYS A 276 15.48 -19.00 11.62
C CYS A 276 15.88 -20.25 12.43
N SER A 277 15.94 -20.15 13.76
CA SER A 277 15.97 -21.25 14.71
C SER A 277 14.58 -21.65 15.22
N THR A 278 13.51 -20.93 14.90
CA THR A 278 12.14 -21.26 15.37
C THR A 278 11.39 -22.16 14.38
N THR A 279 10.75 -23.22 14.90
CA THR A 279 10.05 -24.23 14.09
C THR A 279 8.87 -23.65 13.28
N GLU A 280 8.20 -22.62 13.78
CA GLU A 280 7.03 -22.01 13.13
C GLU A 280 7.41 -21.17 11.91
N GLN A 281 8.47 -20.36 11.99
CA GLN A 281 8.95 -19.53 10.88
C GLN A 281 9.50 -20.41 9.74
N GLU A 282 10.24 -21.47 10.09
CA GLU A 282 10.71 -22.45 9.10
C GLU A 282 9.54 -23.11 8.37
N LYS A 283 8.53 -23.57 9.12
CA LYS A 283 7.35 -24.23 8.53
C LYS A 283 6.55 -23.29 7.62
N ALA A 284 6.36 -22.03 8.04
CA ALA A 284 5.63 -21.05 7.24
C ALA A 284 6.29 -20.83 5.87
N ILE A 285 7.62 -20.80 5.81
CA ILE A 285 8.34 -20.67 4.54
C ILE A 285 8.30 -21.97 3.74
N GLU A 286 8.40 -23.14 4.39
CA GLU A 286 8.29 -24.45 3.72
C GLU A 286 6.92 -24.69 3.07
N ASP A 287 5.84 -24.15 3.64
CA ASP A 287 4.47 -24.27 3.12
C ASP A 287 4.26 -23.50 1.79
N LEU A 288 5.16 -22.59 1.41
CA LEU A 288 5.09 -21.77 0.18
C LEU A 288 5.55 -22.53 -1.06
N THR A 289 4.85 -23.61 -1.39
CA THR A 289 5.35 -24.58 -2.37
C THR A 289 5.50 -24.08 -3.81
N PHE A 290 4.94 -22.92 -4.18
CA PHE A 290 5.02 -22.30 -5.52
C PHE A 290 6.00 -21.12 -5.62
N LEU A 291 6.73 -20.85 -4.54
CA LEU A 291 7.64 -19.70 -4.46
C LEU A 291 8.75 -19.81 -5.52
N GLN A 292 8.95 -18.74 -6.29
CA GLN A 292 9.99 -18.60 -7.32
C GLN A 292 11.13 -17.69 -6.88
N THR A 293 10.80 -16.64 -6.12
CA THR A 293 11.76 -15.65 -5.63
C THR A 293 11.62 -15.49 -4.12
N LEU A 294 12.74 -15.58 -3.40
CA LEU A 294 12.82 -15.27 -1.98
C LEU A 294 13.91 -14.23 -1.74
N CYS A 295 13.55 -13.11 -1.11
CA CYS A 295 14.47 -12.03 -0.78
C CYS A 295 14.46 -11.78 0.73
N PHE A 296 15.64 -11.74 1.33
CA PHE A 296 15.88 -11.17 2.65
C PHE A 296 16.77 -9.95 2.50
N ASN A 297 16.33 -8.80 3.01
CA ASN A 297 17.11 -7.57 2.97
C ASN A 297 17.08 -6.90 4.35
N GLY A 298 18.22 -6.54 4.95
CA GLY A 298 18.23 -5.78 6.20
C GLY A 298 17.81 -6.56 7.45
N CYS A 299 17.70 -7.89 7.38
CA CYS A 299 17.26 -8.72 8.51
C CYS A 299 18.38 -8.89 9.54
N ALA A 300 18.47 -7.96 10.49
CA ALA A 300 19.59 -7.86 11.44
C ALA A 300 19.81 -9.10 12.33
N ASN A 301 18.74 -9.84 12.67
CA ASN A 301 18.79 -11.00 13.58
C ASN A 301 18.80 -12.35 12.84
N LEU A 302 18.85 -12.34 11.51
CA LEU A 302 18.89 -13.55 10.69
C LEU A 302 20.25 -14.25 10.84
N ARG A 303 20.33 -15.30 11.67
CA ARG A 303 21.60 -16.03 11.92
C ARG A 303 21.92 -17.10 10.88
N SER A 304 20.89 -17.72 10.33
CA SER A 304 20.98 -18.75 9.29
C SER A 304 19.75 -18.65 8.39
N LEU A 305 19.84 -19.17 7.18
CA LEU A 305 18.68 -19.26 6.29
C LEU A 305 17.73 -20.39 6.72
N PRO A 306 16.41 -20.26 6.44
CA PRO A 306 15.43 -21.30 6.74
C PRO A 306 15.67 -22.56 5.90
N LYS A 307 14.97 -23.65 6.22
CA LYS A 307 15.03 -24.87 5.42
C LYS A 307 14.31 -24.67 4.08
N LEU A 308 15.09 -24.49 3.01
CA LEU A 308 14.57 -24.18 1.68
C LEU A 308 14.46 -25.40 0.74
N ARG A 309 14.92 -26.59 1.16
CA ARG A 309 14.99 -27.78 0.28
C ARG A 309 13.63 -28.25 -0.25
N GLY A 310 12.53 -27.96 0.46
CA GLY A 310 11.18 -28.29 0.03
C GLY A 310 10.63 -27.41 -1.11
N LEU A 311 11.27 -26.27 -1.40
CA LEU A 311 10.80 -25.28 -2.38
C LEU A 311 11.24 -25.63 -3.80
N ARG A 312 10.50 -26.55 -4.42
CA ARG A 312 10.79 -27.12 -5.75
C ARG A 312 10.75 -26.15 -6.94
N TYR A 313 10.15 -24.96 -6.78
CA TYR A 313 10.07 -23.95 -7.86
C TYR A 313 10.94 -22.73 -7.60
N LEU A 314 11.71 -22.70 -6.51
CA LEU A 314 12.53 -21.55 -6.15
C LEU A 314 13.68 -21.39 -7.16
N LYS A 315 13.69 -20.28 -7.88
CA LYS A 315 14.67 -19.95 -8.94
C LYS A 315 15.68 -18.89 -8.50
N LYS A 316 15.27 -17.94 -7.65
CA LYS A 316 16.13 -16.84 -7.19
C LYS A 316 16.08 -16.70 -5.66
N LEU A 317 17.25 -16.60 -5.04
CA LEU A 317 17.42 -16.32 -3.61
C LEU A 317 18.35 -15.13 -3.44
N ILE A 318 17.88 -14.09 -2.77
CA ILE A 318 18.64 -12.86 -2.49
C ILE A 318 18.74 -12.71 -0.98
N VAL A 319 19.95 -12.46 -0.48
CA VAL A 319 20.21 -12.18 0.93
C VAL A 319 21.13 -10.98 1.01
N SER A 320 20.60 -9.82 1.39
CA SER A 320 21.33 -8.57 1.42
C SER A 320 21.26 -7.91 2.80
N ASN A 321 22.32 -7.21 3.23
CA ASN A 321 22.35 -6.45 4.47
C ASN A 321 21.93 -7.25 5.73
N CYS A 322 22.29 -8.54 5.81
CA CYS A 322 21.98 -9.43 6.92
C CYS A 322 23.26 -9.73 7.74
N PRO A 323 23.66 -8.85 8.68
CA PRO A 323 24.99 -8.88 9.29
C PRO A 323 25.26 -10.09 10.20
N GLN A 324 24.21 -10.76 10.71
CA GLN A 324 24.37 -11.93 11.57
C GLN A 324 24.32 -13.27 10.82
N THR A 325 24.07 -13.28 9.51
CA THR A 325 23.90 -14.54 8.77
C THR A 325 25.25 -15.21 8.55
N GLN A 326 25.54 -16.26 9.32
CA GLN A 326 26.84 -16.93 9.30
C GLN A 326 26.89 -18.19 8.44
N SER A 327 25.74 -18.77 8.06
CA SER A 327 25.71 -20.04 7.34
C SER A 327 24.45 -20.25 6.47
N LEU A 328 24.61 -21.04 5.41
CA LEU A 328 23.52 -21.59 4.60
C LEU A 328 22.82 -22.77 5.33
N PRO A 329 21.64 -23.21 4.87
CA PRO A 329 20.92 -24.30 5.52
C PRO A 329 21.73 -25.60 5.47
N LYS A 330 21.90 -26.28 6.62
CA LYS A 330 22.69 -27.55 6.71
C LYS A 330 22.19 -28.66 5.78
N LYS A 331 20.91 -28.62 5.37
CA LYS A 331 20.30 -29.60 4.46
C LYS A 331 20.45 -29.25 2.96
N GLY A 332 21.17 -28.17 2.65
CA GLY A 332 21.38 -27.67 1.29
C GLY A 332 20.25 -26.76 0.80
N LEU A 333 20.53 -26.03 -0.29
CA LEU A 333 19.56 -25.22 -1.03
C LEU A 333 18.80 -26.08 -2.07
N PRO A 334 17.60 -25.66 -2.52
CA PRO A 334 16.84 -26.42 -3.51
C PRO A 334 17.59 -26.51 -4.85
N ALA A 335 17.43 -27.65 -5.54
CA ALA A 335 18.07 -27.91 -6.82
C ALA A 335 17.52 -27.05 -7.98
N SER A 336 16.32 -26.47 -7.82
CA SER A 336 15.70 -25.56 -8.79
C SER A 336 16.35 -24.18 -8.83
N LEU A 337 17.22 -23.86 -7.86
CA LEU A 337 17.79 -22.54 -7.67
C LEU A 337 18.76 -22.21 -8.80
N LYS A 338 18.50 -21.12 -9.52
CA LYS A 338 19.28 -20.64 -10.66
C LYS A 338 20.24 -19.50 -10.29
N VAL A 339 19.81 -18.65 -9.36
CA VAL A 339 20.53 -17.45 -8.96
C VAL A 339 20.57 -17.36 -7.43
N LEU A 340 21.77 -17.22 -6.88
CA LEU A 340 22.04 -16.89 -5.49
C LEU A 340 22.81 -15.57 -5.42
N GLU A 341 22.25 -14.59 -4.74
CA GLU A 341 22.84 -13.27 -4.55
C GLU A 341 22.99 -13.01 -3.05
N ILE A 342 24.21 -12.78 -2.59
CA ILE A 342 24.53 -12.47 -1.19
C ILE A 342 25.27 -11.13 -1.18
N ALA A 343 24.82 -10.16 -0.39
CA ALA A 343 25.51 -8.88 -0.29
C ALA A 343 25.49 -8.35 1.15
N SER A 344 26.58 -7.73 1.59
CA SER A 344 26.65 -7.07 2.91
C SER A 344 26.19 -7.97 4.06
N CYS A 345 26.55 -9.26 4.02
CA CYS A 345 26.24 -10.26 5.05
C CYS A 345 27.46 -10.52 5.95
N HIS A 346 27.32 -11.40 6.95
CA HIS A 346 28.45 -11.72 7.83
C HIS A 346 29.65 -12.26 7.03
N PRO A 347 30.90 -11.78 7.24
CA PRO A 347 32.07 -12.22 6.48
C PRO A 347 32.30 -13.74 6.45
N LEU A 348 32.06 -14.41 7.59
CA LEU A 348 32.07 -15.89 7.68
C LEU A 348 31.20 -16.61 6.64
N LEU A 349 30.10 -16.00 6.19
CA LEU A 349 29.27 -16.61 5.14
C LEU A 349 29.99 -16.59 3.80
N LYS A 350 30.67 -15.49 3.46
CA LYS A 350 31.51 -15.37 2.26
C LYS A 350 32.63 -16.40 2.28
N GLU A 351 33.35 -16.52 3.39
CA GLU A 351 34.41 -17.53 3.57
C GLU A 351 33.89 -18.97 3.40
N ARG A 352 32.74 -19.29 4.00
CA ARG A 352 32.13 -20.63 3.90
C ARG A 352 31.56 -20.94 2.53
N CYS A 353 31.29 -19.95 1.68
CA CYS A 353 30.81 -20.14 0.31
C CYS A 353 31.95 -20.17 -0.72
N GLY A 354 33.21 -20.06 -0.31
CA GLY A 354 34.35 -20.09 -1.22
C GLY A 354 34.55 -21.44 -1.94
N LYS A 355 34.90 -21.37 -3.24
CA LYS A 355 35.10 -22.51 -4.16
C LYS A 355 36.07 -23.58 -3.68
N GLU A 356 37.12 -23.18 -2.95
CA GLU A 356 38.29 -24.05 -2.71
C GLU A 356 38.29 -24.71 -1.33
N CYS A 357 37.59 -24.15 -0.33
CA CYS A 357 37.62 -24.62 1.07
C CYS A 357 36.31 -24.36 1.85
N GLY A 358 35.26 -23.85 1.20
CA GLY A 358 34.04 -23.42 1.88
C GLY A 358 33.16 -24.59 2.33
N SER A 359 32.81 -24.64 3.61
CA SER A 359 31.91 -25.68 4.15
C SER A 359 30.53 -25.71 3.49
N ASN A 360 30.13 -24.63 2.81
CA ASN A 360 28.85 -24.49 2.13
C ASN A 360 28.96 -24.65 0.61
N TRP A 361 30.16 -24.83 0.04
CA TRP A 361 30.38 -24.94 -1.41
C TRP A 361 29.55 -26.06 -2.05
N GLU A 362 29.55 -27.24 -1.42
CA GLU A 362 28.76 -28.40 -1.85
C GLU A 362 27.25 -28.13 -1.89
N SER A 363 26.77 -27.12 -1.15
CA SER A 363 25.36 -26.71 -1.13
C SER A 363 25.01 -25.67 -2.19
N ILE A 364 25.99 -25.10 -2.90
CA ILE A 364 25.79 -24.03 -3.89
C ILE A 364 26.38 -24.34 -5.26
N ARG A 365 27.27 -25.33 -5.39
CA ARG A 365 27.95 -25.68 -6.65
C ARG A 365 27.01 -25.98 -7.81
N HIS A 366 25.79 -26.45 -7.53
CA HIS A 366 24.77 -26.77 -8.53
C HIS A 366 24.04 -25.53 -9.06
N ILE A 367 24.29 -24.35 -8.49
CA ILE A 367 23.61 -23.09 -8.85
C ILE A 367 24.38 -22.42 -9.98
N PRO A 368 23.77 -22.21 -11.17
CA PRO A 368 24.42 -21.61 -12.32
C PRO A 368 25.06 -20.24 -12.06
N ARG A 369 24.39 -19.37 -11.29
CA ARG A 369 24.89 -18.03 -10.96
C ARG A 369 24.93 -17.80 -9.45
N VAL A 370 26.14 -17.52 -8.95
CA VAL A 370 26.40 -17.17 -7.55
C VAL A 370 27.19 -15.86 -7.50
N GLU A 371 26.58 -14.85 -6.87
CA GLU A 371 27.14 -13.52 -6.70
C GLU A 371 27.25 -13.20 -5.20
N ILE A 372 28.45 -12.79 -4.74
CA ILE A 372 28.71 -12.42 -3.35
C ILE A 372 29.41 -11.05 -3.29
N ASP A 373 28.80 -10.08 -2.61
CA ASP A 373 29.29 -8.69 -2.47
C ASP A 373 29.63 -8.01 -3.81
N GLY A 374 28.83 -8.30 -4.84
CA GLY A 374 29.04 -7.80 -6.20
C GLY A 374 30.12 -8.56 -6.99
N GLU A 375 30.75 -9.59 -6.41
CA GLU A 375 31.70 -10.46 -7.09
C GLU A 375 31.00 -11.73 -7.58
N VAL A 376 31.12 -12.02 -8.88
CA VAL A 376 30.58 -13.25 -9.48
C VAL A 376 31.54 -14.41 -9.19
N ILE A 377 31.13 -15.31 -8.28
CA ILE A 377 31.92 -16.49 -7.90
C ILE A 377 31.74 -17.62 -8.91
N GLN A 378 30.53 -17.78 -9.43
CA GLN A 378 30.18 -18.79 -10.43
C GLN A 378 29.15 -18.20 -11.39
N GLU A 379 29.39 -18.38 -12.68
CA GLU A 379 28.44 -18.06 -13.74
C GLU A 379 28.61 -19.06 -14.86
N GLU A 380 27.62 -19.93 -15.05
CA GLU A 380 27.52 -20.76 -16.24
C GLU A 380 26.79 -19.95 -17.32
N ALA A 381 27.41 -19.83 -18.50
CA ALA A 381 26.76 -19.26 -19.66
C ALA A 381 25.48 -20.05 -19.94
N SER A 382 24.32 -19.38 -19.89
CA SER A 382 23.06 -20.01 -20.28
C SER A 382 23.17 -20.42 -21.75
N GLY A 383 23.25 -21.73 -21.99
CA GLY A 383 23.13 -22.28 -23.32
C GLY A 383 21.79 -21.88 -23.93
N ASN A 384 21.85 -21.33 -25.14
CA ASN A 384 20.75 -20.86 -25.98
C ASN A 384 19.49 -21.74 -25.99
#